data_AF-A0A6D2WQ75-F1
#
_entry.id   AF-A0A6D2WQ75-F1
#
_cell.length_a   1.000
_cell.length_b   1.000
_cell.length_c   1.000
_cell.angle_alpha   90.00
_cell.angle_beta   90.00
_cell.angle_gamma   90.00
#
_symmetry.space_group_name_H-M   'P 1'
#
loop_
_entity.id
_entity.type
_entity.pdbx_description
1 polymer ?
#
loop_
_entity_poly.entity_id
_entity_poly.type
_entity_poly.pdbx_seq_one_letter_code
_entity_poly.pdbx_strand_id
1 'polypeptide(L)'
;MRLWKARVLKLILKIAKDSRLGLNSKWLSLKLGDAGNPRSLAIRFILTNYNKLSIQSWFSLRRVEIISNNSIQAVFNPTGLYAPSGYSYRCQRVGSLQRDQALLLPSDMDDGSSLWEVAFIDFQIQGFAIKGGRFTKAQDCTSSFSPALLIGLAMSLVLLLVLACALHMLIYLRYLDRQYDLIVSPAHFLQLKARDTAEEKELLRSQGAECYELRSQQISKIYV
;
A
#
# COMPACT_ATOMS: atom_id res chain seq x y z
N MET A 1 -10.71 2.54 38.08
CA MET A 1 -10.61 2.10 36.68
C MET A 1 -11.38 0.79 36.52
N ARG A 2 -12.27 0.69 35.54
CA ARG A 2 -13.07 -0.51 35.24
C ARG A 2 -12.51 -1.16 33.97
N LEU A 3 -11.98 -2.37 34.12
CA LEU A 3 -11.34 -3.11 33.02
C LEU A 3 -12.34 -4.09 32.40
N TRP A 4 -12.51 -4.06 31.08
CA TRP A 4 -13.29 -5.03 30.33
C TRP A 4 -12.54 -5.54 29.09
N LYS A 5 -12.53 -6.86 28.93
CA LYS A 5 -11.85 -7.52 27.81
C LYS A 5 -12.71 -8.66 27.27
N ALA A 6 -13.07 -8.59 25.99
CA ALA A 6 -13.67 -9.73 25.29
C ALA A 6 -12.62 -10.49 24.49
N ARG A 7 -12.67 -11.81 24.59
CA ARG A 7 -11.90 -12.72 23.74
C ARG A 7 -12.80 -13.25 22.64
N VAL A 8 -12.36 -13.14 21.39
CA VAL A 8 -13.04 -13.60 20.18
C VAL A 8 -14.39 -12.91 19.98
N LEU A 9 -14.38 -11.77 19.29
CA LEU A 9 -15.60 -11.01 19.00
C LEU A 9 -15.97 -11.06 17.52
N LYS A 10 -16.87 -11.99 17.19
CA LYS A 10 -17.39 -12.18 15.84
C LYS A 10 -18.82 -11.63 15.73
N LEU A 11 -18.97 -10.40 15.23
CA LEU A 11 -20.25 -9.69 15.21
C LEU A 11 -20.80 -9.53 13.79
N ILE A 12 -21.73 -10.41 13.42
CA ILE A 12 -22.49 -10.28 12.18
C ILE A 12 -23.77 -9.52 12.49
N LEU A 13 -23.93 -8.30 11.97
CA LEU A 13 -25.20 -7.58 12.09
C LEU A 13 -26.23 -8.17 11.12
N LYS A 14 -26.88 -9.26 11.54
CA LYS A 14 -28.22 -9.58 11.07
C LYS A 14 -29.16 -8.61 11.76
N ILE A 15 -30.06 -7.96 11.03
CA ILE A 15 -31.05 -7.00 11.55
C ILE A 15 -31.51 -7.49 12.93
N ALA A 16 -31.00 -6.86 13.98
CA ALA A 16 -31.37 -7.23 15.34
C ALA A 16 -32.84 -6.84 15.47
N LYS A 17 -33.63 -7.70 16.11
CA LYS A 17 -35.09 -7.66 16.19
C LYS A 17 -35.68 -6.34 16.74
N ASP A 18 -34.84 -5.36 17.08
CA ASP A 18 -35.18 -4.11 17.74
C ASP A 18 -34.38 -2.89 17.21
N SER A 19 -33.95 -2.89 15.94
CA SER A 19 -33.27 -1.72 15.38
C SER A 19 -34.26 -0.74 14.75
N ARG A 20 -34.46 0.43 15.37
CA ARG A 20 -34.96 1.62 14.64
C ARG A 20 -33.95 1.92 13.53
N LEU A 21 -34.33 1.54 12.30
CA LEU A 21 -33.53 1.62 11.09
C LEU A 21 -33.51 3.09 10.62
N GLY A 22 -32.34 3.73 10.67
CA GLY A 22 -32.10 4.90 9.82
C GLY A 22 -31.66 4.43 8.43
N LEU A 23 -32.01 5.16 7.37
CA LEU A 23 -31.64 4.79 5.99
C LEU A 23 -30.12 4.61 5.83
N ASN A 24 -29.33 5.40 6.57
CA ASN A 24 -27.86 5.45 6.47
C ASN A 24 -27.13 5.00 7.75
N SER A 25 -27.86 4.66 8.82
CA SER A 25 -27.29 4.29 10.11
C SER A 25 -27.88 2.99 10.61
N LYS A 26 -27.01 2.13 11.10
CA LYS A 26 -27.39 0.85 11.71
C LYS A 26 -26.68 0.71 13.04
N TRP A 27 -27.31 -0.02 13.96
CA TRP A 27 -26.67 -0.33 15.23
C TRP A 27 -26.83 -1.80 15.59
N LEU A 28 -25.82 -2.33 16.28
CA LEU A 28 -25.79 -3.68 16.82
C LEU A 28 -25.60 -3.57 18.32
N SER A 29 -26.48 -4.18 19.12
CA SER A 29 -26.28 -4.26 20.57
C SER A 29 -25.99 -5.70 20.96
N LEU A 30 -24.85 -5.91 21.62
CA LEU A 30 -24.47 -7.16 22.25
C LEU A 30 -24.80 -7.04 23.73
N LYS A 31 -25.81 -7.77 24.20
CA LYS A 31 -26.11 -7.86 25.64
C LYS A 31 -25.25 -8.97 26.25
N LEU A 32 -24.57 -8.63 27.34
CA LEU A 32 -23.77 -9.53 28.17
C LEU A 32 -24.44 -9.61 29.55
N GLY A 33 -24.98 -10.78 29.86
CA GLY A 33 -25.60 -11.09 31.14
C GLY A 33 -26.19 -12.49 31.11
N ASP A 34 -25.97 -13.25 32.18
CA ASP A 34 -26.66 -14.51 32.41
C ASP A 34 -28.03 -14.23 33.04
N ALA A 35 -28.99 -15.14 32.84
CA ALA A 35 -30.40 -14.96 33.24
C ALA A 35 -30.62 -14.66 34.74
N GLY A 36 -29.58 -14.76 35.58
CA GLY A 36 -29.62 -14.53 37.03
C GLY A 36 -28.82 -13.34 37.57
N ASN A 37 -28.20 -12.48 36.75
CA ASN A 37 -27.42 -11.33 37.25
C ASN A 37 -28.09 -9.97 36.93
N PRO A 38 -28.44 -9.13 37.93
CA PRO A 38 -29.20 -7.89 37.72
C PRO A 38 -28.46 -6.78 36.97
N ARG A 39 -27.14 -6.92 36.73
CA ARG A 39 -26.34 -5.93 35.98
C ARG A 39 -26.16 -6.37 34.53
N SER A 40 -27.16 -6.09 33.71
CA SER A 40 -27.03 -6.26 32.26
C SER A 40 -26.05 -5.23 31.71
N LEU A 41 -24.89 -5.72 31.24
CA LEU A 41 -23.95 -4.92 30.46
C LEU A 41 -24.30 -5.11 28.99
N ALA A 42 -24.30 -4.05 28.19
CA ALA A 42 -24.49 -4.16 26.76
C ALA A 42 -23.49 -3.27 26.02
N ILE A 43 -23.05 -3.73 24.86
CA ILE A 43 -22.14 -2.98 23.99
C ILE A 43 -22.88 -2.69 22.69
N ARG A 44 -23.08 -1.41 22.39
CA ARG A 44 -23.77 -0.95 21.19
C ARG A 44 -22.77 -0.37 20.19
N PHE A 45 -22.72 -0.98 19.01
CA PHE A 45 -21.92 -0.55 17.86
C PHE A 45 -22.80 0.23 16.91
N ILE A 46 -22.44 1.48 16.60
CA ILE A 46 -23.18 2.34 15.67
C ILE A 46 -22.37 2.46 14.38
N LEU A 47 -22.92 1.95 13.29
CA LEU A 47 -22.33 1.99 11.96
C LEU A 47 -23.04 2.99 11.07
N THR A 48 -22.29 3.67 10.22
CA THR A 48 -22.82 4.56 9.19
C THR A 48 -22.37 4.12 7.82
N ASN A 49 -23.27 4.21 6.85
CA ASN A 49 -22.92 4.09 5.44
C ASN A 49 -22.57 5.48 4.90
N TYR A 50 -21.44 5.59 4.23
CA TYR A 50 -21.04 6.79 3.51
C TYR A 50 -20.98 6.48 2.02
N ASN A 51 -21.82 7.17 1.27
CA ASN A 51 -21.83 7.09 -0.19
C ASN A 51 -22.11 8.48 -0.77
N LYS A 52 -21.06 9.26 -1.04
CA LYS A 52 -21.24 10.62 -1.54
C LYS A 52 -21.10 10.71 -3.06
N LEU A 53 -20.16 9.98 -3.68
CA LEU A 53 -19.87 10.07 -5.13
C LEU A 53 -19.20 8.81 -5.73
N SER A 54 -19.18 7.67 -5.02
CA SER A 54 -18.38 6.49 -5.39
C SER A 54 -19.24 5.36 -5.98
N ILE A 55 -18.73 4.67 -7.01
CA ILE A 55 -19.28 3.41 -7.55
C ILE A 55 -19.38 2.33 -6.44
N GLN A 56 -18.61 2.51 -5.37
CA GLN A 56 -18.55 1.61 -4.23
C GLN A 56 -18.90 2.34 -2.91
N SER A 57 -19.91 1.87 -2.20
CA SER A 57 -20.30 2.41 -0.88
C SER A 57 -19.38 1.89 0.22
N TRP A 58 -19.15 2.72 1.25
CA TRP A 58 -18.29 2.37 2.39
C TRP A 58 -19.11 2.39 3.66
N PHE A 59 -18.71 1.56 4.63
CA PHE A 59 -19.22 1.69 5.99
C PHE A 59 -18.10 2.04 6.95
N SER A 60 -18.44 2.80 7.97
CA SER A 60 -17.57 3.13 9.08
C SER A 60 -18.25 2.83 10.42
N LEU A 61 -17.46 2.43 11.41
CA LEU A 61 -17.94 2.36 12.79
C LEU A 61 -17.82 3.75 13.41
N ARG A 62 -18.97 4.39 13.67
CA ARG A 62 -19.03 5.78 14.13
C ARG A 62 -18.87 5.90 15.64
N ARG A 63 -19.47 5.00 16.39
CA ARG A 63 -19.49 5.06 17.87
C ARG A 63 -19.62 3.67 18.46
N VAL A 64 -18.97 3.44 19.60
CA VAL A 64 -19.16 2.27 20.46
C VAL A 64 -19.62 2.76 21.82
N GLU A 65 -20.74 2.25 22.30
CA GLU A 65 -21.33 2.66 23.57
C GLU A 65 -21.37 1.48 24.52
N ILE A 66 -20.91 1.70 25.75
CA ILE A 66 -21.05 0.77 26.86
C ILE A 66 -22.28 1.18 27.64
N ILE A 67 -23.22 0.26 27.78
CA ILE A 67 -24.50 0.48 28.45
C ILE A 67 -24.52 -0.45 29.66
N SER A 68 -24.84 0.08 30.83
CA SER A 68 -25.07 -0.73 32.03
C SER A 68 -26.33 -0.23 32.69
N ASN A 69 -27.20 -1.15 33.12
CA ASN A 69 -28.46 -0.80 33.79
C ASN A 69 -29.27 0.24 33.00
N ASN A 70 -29.40 0.03 31.69
CA ASN A 70 -30.13 0.90 30.75
C ASN A 70 -29.60 2.34 30.60
N SER A 71 -28.46 2.68 31.21
CA SER A 71 -27.80 3.98 31.03
C SER A 71 -26.48 3.81 30.28
N ILE A 72 -26.14 4.81 29.44
CA ILE A 72 -24.86 4.87 28.74
C ILE A 72 -23.79 5.23 29.78
N GLN A 73 -22.78 4.38 29.90
CA GLN A 73 -21.69 4.50 30.87
C GLN A 73 -20.40 5.02 30.26
N ALA A 74 -20.18 4.73 28.98
CA ALA A 74 -19.01 5.18 28.24
C ALA A 74 -19.31 5.22 26.75
N VAL A 75 -18.65 6.14 26.07
CA VAL A 75 -18.78 6.35 24.64
C VAL A 75 -17.40 6.46 24.02
N PHE A 76 -17.14 5.63 23.02
CA PHE A 76 -15.89 5.62 22.27
C PHE A 76 -16.12 6.01 20.81
N ASN A 77 -15.23 6.83 20.29
CA ASN A 77 -15.13 7.25 18.90
C ASN A 77 -14.02 6.44 18.22
N PRO A 78 -14.36 5.51 17.32
CA PRO A 78 -13.38 4.70 16.65
C PRO A 78 -12.60 5.48 15.58
N THR A 79 -11.31 5.23 15.48
CA THR A 79 -10.44 5.73 14.41
C THR A 79 -10.02 4.59 13.50
N GLY A 80 -10.00 4.83 12.17
CA GLY A 80 -9.51 3.83 11.21
C GLY A 80 -10.37 2.56 11.04
N LEU A 81 -11.61 2.54 11.56
CA LEU A 81 -12.55 1.43 11.37
C LEU A 81 -13.52 1.70 10.22
N TYR A 82 -13.10 1.34 9.01
CA TYR A 82 -13.91 1.43 7.81
C TYR A 82 -13.57 0.32 6.81
N ALA A 83 -14.56 -0.08 6.02
CA ALA A 83 -14.38 -1.02 4.91
C ALA A 83 -15.46 -0.79 3.84
N PRO A 84 -15.26 -1.26 2.60
CA PRO A 84 -16.32 -1.26 1.61
C PRO A 84 -17.55 -2.03 2.12
N SER A 85 -18.75 -1.56 1.79
CA SER A 85 -20.01 -2.17 2.27
C SER A 85 -20.15 -3.65 1.91
N GLY A 86 -19.53 -4.10 0.82
CA GLY A 86 -19.51 -5.51 0.40
C GLY A 86 -18.46 -6.38 1.10
N TYR A 87 -17.62 -5.83 1.97
CA TYR A 87 -16.55 -6.51 2.69
C TYR A 87 -16.85 -6.51 4.21
N SER A 88 -16.20 -7.40 4.95
CA SER A 88 -16.15 -7.30 6.42
C SER A 88 -14.87 -6.61 6.85
N TYR A 89 -14.88 -5.89 7.97
CA TYR A 89 -13.67 -5.36 8.59
C TYR A 89 -13.16 -6.39 9.61
N ARG A 90 -11.86 -6.71 9.59
CA ARG A 90 -11.23 -7.64 10.52
C ARG A 90 -9.98 -7.01 11.14
N CYS A 91 -9.80 -7.19 12.45
CA CYS A 91 -8.59 -6.78 13.13
C CYS A 91 -8.28 -7.71 14.29
N GLN A 92 -7.00 -8.02 14.49
CA GLN A 92 -6.56 -8.87 15.59
C GLN A 92 -6.93 -8.27 16.95
N ARG A 93 -6.85 -6.94 17.07
CA ARG A 93 -7.16 -6.23 18.30
C ARG A 93 -7.68 -4.82 18.02
N VAL A 94 -8.75 -4.44 18.72
CA VAL A 94 -9.31 -3.08 18.70
C VAL A 94 -9.55 -2.68 20.16
N GLY A 95 -8.91 -1.62 20.65
CA GLY A 95 -9.05 -1.22 22.05
C GLY A 95 -8.78 0.26 22.31
N SER A 96 -9.05 0.69 23.54
CA SER A 96 -8.86 2.09 23.97
C SER A 96 -7.44 2.41 24.44
N LEU A 97 -6.64 1.40 24.77
CA LEU A 97 -5.27 1.58 25.24
C LEU A 97 -4.27 1.73 24.07
N GLN A 98 -3.18 2.47 24.31
CA GLN A 98 -2.08 2.67 23.35
C GLN A 98 -1.50 1.34 22.82
N ARG A 99 -1.33 0.35 23.71
CA ARG A 99 -0.85 -0.99 23.35
C ARG A 99 -1.77 -1.75 22.39
N ASP A 100 -3.01 -1.30 22.27
CA ASP A 100 -4.06 -1.88 21.43
C ASP A 100 -4.37 -0.94 20.24
N GLN A 101 -3.35 -0.20 19.79
CA GLN A 101 -3.37 0.83 18.74
C GLN A 101 -4.25 2.06 19.05
N ALA A 102 -4.88 2.13 20.23
CA ALA A 102 -5.78 3.20 20.66
C ALA A 102 -6.87 3.55 19.61
N LEU A 103 -7.39 2.52 18.93
CA LEU A 103 -8.42 2.70 17.90
C LEU A 103 -9.78 3.13 18.47
N LEU A 104 -9.99 3.01 19.79
CA LEU A 104 -11.21 3.45 20.48
C LEU A 104 -10.90 4.63 21.40
N LEU A 105 -11.06 5.84 20.90
CA LEU A 105 -10.82 7.04 21.70
C LEU A 105 -12.06 7.36 22.54
N PRO A 106 -11.94 7.66 23.85
CA PRO A 106 -13.08 8.14 24.63
C PRO A 106 -13.64 9.42 23.99
N SER A 107 -14.97 9.55 23.93
CA SER A 107 -15.62 10.67 23.24
C SER A 107 -15.50 11.98 24.03
N ASP A 108 -15.43 11.89 25.36
CA ASP A 108 -15.17 12.99 26.27
C ASP A 108 -14.25 12.48 27.39
N MET A 109 -13.44 13.36 27.97
CA MET A 109 -12.59 13.00 29.11
C MET A 109 -13.38 13.05 30.43
N ASP A 110 -14.44 13.87 30.48
CA ASP A 110 -15.25 14.13 31.67
C ASP A 110 -16.50 13.23 31.79
N ASP A 111 -16.90 12.53 30.72
CA ASP A 111 -18.12 11.69 30.68
C ASP A 111 -17.97 10.30 31.33
N GLY A 112 -16.88 10.08 32.08
CA GLY A 112 -16.56 8.79 32.71
C GLY A 112 -16.07 7.72 31.72
N SER A 113 -16.00 7.98 30.41
CA SER A 113 -15.45 7.03 29.42
C SER A 113 -13.98 6.71 29.68
N SER A 114 -13.22 7.67 30.20
CA SER A 114 -11.82 7.49 30.62
C SER A 114 -11.64 6.46 31.75
N LEU A 115 -12.71 6.17 32.51
CA LEU A 115 -12.70 5.14 33.55
C LEU A 115 -12.81 3.72 32.99
N TRP A 116 -13.13 3.56 31.71
CA TRP A 116 -13.36 2.28 31.06
C TRP A 116 -12.22 1.91 30.11
N GLU A 117 -11.64 0.74 30.35
CA GLU A 117 -10.71 0.13 29.41
C GLU A 117 -11.44 -0.97 28.65
N VAL A 118 -11.49 -0.84 27.32
CA VAL A 118 -12.19 -1.77 26.43
C VAL A 118 -11.20 -2.32 25.43
N ALA A 119 -11.14 -3.64 25.32
CA ALA A 119 -10.37 -4.33 24.28
C ALA A 119 -11.17 -5.50 23.69
N PHE A 120 -11.23 -5.52 22.36
CA PHE A 120 -11.79 -6.59 21.55
C PHE A 120 -10.66 -7.36 20.89
N ILE A 121 -10.65 -8.69 21.05
CA ILE A 121 -9.69 -9.60 20.43
C ILE A 121 -10.38 -10.37 19.29
N ASP A 122 -9.69 -10.55 18.18
CA ASP A 122 -10.22 -11.17 16.95
C ASP A 122 -11.53 -10.51 16.50
N PHE A 123 -11.47 -9.19 16.35
CA PHE A 123 -12.62 -8.37 16.02
C PHE A 123 -12.97 -8.51 14.53
N GLN A 124 -14.19 -8.91 14.22
CA GLN A 124 -14.72 -8.88 12.87
C GLN A 124 -16.15 -8.32 12.85
N ILE A 125 -16.41 -7.35 11.97
CA ILE A 125 -17.71 -6.67 11.87
C ILE A 125 -18.10 -6.38 10.42
N GLN A 126 -19.40 -6.45 10.14
CA GLN A 126 -20.00 -6.07 8.86
C GLN A 126 -21.43 -5.59 9.11
N GLY A 127 -21.76 -4.38 8.63
CA GLY A 127 -23.08 -3.76 8.84
C GLY A 127 -24.00 -3.75 7.61
N PHE A 128 -23.44 -3.87 6.41
CA PHE A 128 -24.15 -3.64 5.16
C PHE A 128 -23.86 -4.77 4.15
N ALA A 129 -24.75 -4.91 3.16
CA ALA A 129 -24.65 -5.86 2.04
C ALA A 129 -24.27 -7.32 2.42
N ILE A 130 -24.78 -7.82 3.56
CA ILE A 130 -24.52 -9.18 4.05
C ILE A 130 -25.38 -10.17 3.22
N LYS A 131 -24.74 -11.20 2.66
CA LYS A 131 -25.42 -12.29 1.93
C LYS A 131 -25.31 -13.59 2.72
N GLY A 132 -26.40 -14.35 2.80
CA GLY A 132 -26.41 -15.69 3.43
C GLY A 132 -26.09 -15.70 4.93
N GLY A 133 -26.12 -14.55 5.60
CA GLY A 133 -25.86 -14.46 7.04
C GLY A 133 -24.44 -14.81 7.48
N ARG A 134 -23.47 -14.75 6.56
CA ARG A 134 -22.05 -14.99 6.79
C ARG A 134 -21.27 -13.73 6.43
N PHE A 135 -20.09 -13.55 7.01
CA PHE A 135 -19.20 -12.48 6.57
C PHE A 135 -18.75 -12.70 5.14
N THR A 136 -18.69 -11.62 4.39
CA THR A 136 -17.97 -11.59 3.11
C THR A 136 -16.47 -11.45 3.36
N LYS A 137 -15.68 -11.39 2.27
CA LYS A 137 -14.22 -11.23 2.31
C LYS A 137 -13.83 -10.13 3.30
N ALA A 138 -12.86 -10.44 4.17
CA ALA A 138 -12.36 -9.52 5.17
C ALA A 138 -11.34 -8.54 4.57
N GLN A 139 -11.45 -7.28 4.95
CA GLN A 139 -10.38 -6.28 4.87
C GLN A 139 -9.73 -6.19 6.25
N ASP A 140 -8.43 -6.46 6.30
CA ASP A 140 -7.67 -6.39 7.55
C ASP A 140 -7.29 -4.95 7.90
N CYS A 141 -7.26 -4.63 9.19
CA CYS A 141 -6.92 -3.30 9.72
C CYS A 141 -5.49 -2.85 9.42
N THR A 142 -4.59 -3.79 9.15
CA THR A 142 -3.27 -3.50 8.60
C THR A 142 -3.37 -3.50 7.08
N SER A 143 -3.13 -2.35 6.45
CA SER A 143 -2.77 -2.32 5.03
C SER A 143 -1.71 -3.39 4.79
N SER A 144 -1.84 -4.17 3.71
CA SER A 144 -0.96 -5.31 3.40
C SER A 144 0.53 -4.93 3.40
N PHE A 145 0.86 -3.64 3.31
CA PHE A 145 2.20 -3.09 3.54
C PHE A 145 2.14 -1.79 4.36
N SER A 146 3.03 -1.67 5.35
CA SER A 146 3.27 -0.40 6.05
C SER A 146 3.83 0.64 5.07
N PRO A 147 3.46 1.92 5.18
CA PRO A 147 4.08 2.99 4.38
C PRO A 147 5.62 2.97 4.45
N ALA A 148 6.19 2.61 5.60
CA ALA A 148 7.63 2.48 5.78
C ALA A 148 8.25 1.37 4.91
N LEU A 149 7.56 0.24 4.76
CA LEU A 149 8.02 -0.87 3.91
C LEU A 149 7.98 -0.49 2.42
N LEU A 150 6.94 0.23 2.01
CA LEU A 150 6.81 0.70 0.63
C LEU A 150 7.90 1.70 0.27
N ILE A 151 8.19 2.66 1.15
CA ILE A 151 9.28 3.62 0.97
C ILE A 151 10.63 2.89 0.95
N GLY A 152 10.84 1.94 1.86
CA GLY A 152 12.07 1.15 1.89
C GLY A 152 12.30 0.36 0.59
N LEU A 153 11.26 -0.31 0.07
CA LEU A 153 11.32 -1.02 -1.20
C LEU A 153 11.60 -0.08 -2.38
N ALA A 154 10.95 1.08 -2.42
CA ALA A 154 11.17 2.07 -3.46
C ALA A 154 12.62 2.59 -3.45
N MET A 155 13.15 2.95 -2.27
CA MET A 155 14.53 3.43 -2.13
C MET A 155 15.54 2.34 -2.47
N SER A 156 15.31 1.09 -2.04
CA SER A 156 16.17 -0.05 -2.39
C SER A 156 16.23 -0.27 -3.90
N LEU A 157 15.10 -0.14 -4.60
CA LEU A 157 15.04 -0.27 -6.05
C LEU A 157 15.83 0.84 -6.75
N VAL A 158 15.73 2.08 -6.28
CA VAL A 158 16.49 3.23 -6.82
C VAL A 158 17.99 3.01 -6.65
N LEU A 159 18.45 2.60 -5.47
CA LEU A 159 19.86 2.29 -5.21
C LEU A 159 20.37 1.17 -6.12
N LEU A 160 19.56 0.13 -6.33
CA LEU A 160 19.90 -0.99 -7.21
C LEU A 160 20.06 -0.56 -8.67
N LEU A 161 19.20 0.35 -9.15
CA LEU A 161 19.31 0.94 -10.49
C LEU A 161 20.59 1.77 -10.64
N VAL A 162 20.91 2.61 -9.66
CA VAL A 162 22.15 3.41 -9.68
C VAL A 162 23.37 2.50 -9.72
N LEU A 163 23.39 1.44 -8.91
CA LEU A 163 24.46 0.46 -8.89
C LEU A 163 24.59 -0.26 -10.24
N ALA A 164 23.47 -0.69 -10.83
CA ALA A 164 23.47 -1.33 -12.15
C ALA A 164 24.02 -0.41 -13.23
N CYS A 165 23.65 0.88 -13.23
CA CYS A 165 24.20 1.88 -14.14
C CYS A 165 25.71 2.07 -13.96
N ALA A 166 26.19 2.18 -12.71
CA ALA A 166 27.62 2.30 -12.43
C ALA A 166 28.42 1.08 -12.89
N LEU A 167 27.90 -0.13 -12.62
CA LEU A 167 28.50 -1.39 -13.08
C LEU A 167 28.49 -1.49 -14.61
N HIS A 168 27.39 -1.11 -15.26
CA HIS A 168 27.30 -1.10 -16.71
C HIS A 168 28.35 -0.15 -17.32
N MET A 169 28.50 1.06 -16.78
CA MET A 169 29.54 2.00 -17.21
C MET A 169 30.95 1.44 -16.99
N LEU A 170 31.20 0.77 -15.86
CA LEU A 170 32.49 0.15 -15.58
C LEU A 170 32.83 -0.97 -16.57
N ILE A 171 31.86 -1.84 -16.87
CA ILE A 171 32.01 -2.92 -17.85
C ILE A 171 32.25 -2.34 -19.25
N TYR A 172 31.50 -1.30 -19.63
CA TYR A 172 31.67 -0.61 -20.91
C TYR A 172 33.06 0.01 -21.07
N LEU A 173 33.57 0.67 -20.03
CA LEU A 173 34.93 1.20 -20.02
C LEU A 173 35.98 0.10 -20.15
N ARG A 174 35.83 -1.02 -19.42
CA ARG A 174 36.72 -2.18 -19.56
C ARG A 174 36.68 -2.80 -20.95
N TYR A 175 35.51 -2.81 -21.59
CA TYR A 175 35.37 -3.28 -22.97
C TYR A 175 36.13 -2.37 -23.95
N LEU A 176 35.99 -1.05 -23.81
CA LEU A 176 36.73 -0.09 -24.64
C LEU A 176 38.23 -0.20 -24.42
N ASP A 177 38.70 -0.20 -23.17
CA ASP A 177 40.11 -0.36 -22.79
C ASP A 177 40.74 -1.59 -23.47
N ARG A 178 40.05 -2.74 -23.40
CA ARG A 178 40.49 -3.98 -24.04
C ARG A 178 40.50 -3.91 -25.57
N GLN A 179 39.59 -3.15 -26.17
CA GLN A 179 39.61 -2.91 -27.61
C GLN A 179 40.74 -1.97 -28.02
N TYR A 180 40.99 -0.90 -27.26
CA TYR A 180 42.11 0.00 -27.49
C TYR A 180 43.45 -0.73 -27.36
N ASP A 181 43.62 -1.58 -26.35
CA ASP A 181 44.82 -2.44 -26.23
C ASP A 181 44.98 -3.39 -27.43
N LEU A 182 43.86 -3.90 -27.98
CA LEU A 182 43.89 -4.72 -29.20
C LEU A 182 44.32 -3.91 -30.43
N ILE A 183 43.85 -2.66 -30.55
CA ILE A 183 44.17 -1.75 -31.66
C ILE A 183 45.62 -1.25 -31.57
N VAL A 184 46.14 -1.04 -30.35
CA VAL A 184 47.52 -0.61 -30.09
C VAL A 184 48.52 -1.78 -30.17
N SER A 185 48.03 -3.03 -30.21
CA SER A 185 48.91 -4.19 -30.38
C SER A 185 49.62 -4.17 -31.75
N PRO A 186 50.96 -4.33 -31.82
CA PRO A 186 51.75 -4.04 -33.03
C PRO A 186 51.43 -4.93 -34.24
N ALA A 187 50.67 -6.01 -34.04
CA ALA A 187 50.34 -6.95 -35.11
C ALA A 187 49.36 -6.36 -36.13
N HIS A 188 48.45 -5.47 -35.74
CA HIS A 188 47.43 -4.95 -36.64
C HIS A 188 47.91 -3.76 -37.49
N PHE A 189 48.89 -3.00 -36.99
CA PHE A 189 49.49 -1.88 -37.72
C PHE A 189 50.37 -2.36 -38.90
N LEU A 190 50.94 -3.56 -38.79
CA LEU A 190 51.70 -4.20 -39.86
C LEU A 190 50.81 -4.69 -41.02
N GLN A 191 49.58 -5.15 -40.73
CA GLN A 191 48.64 -5.56 -41.76
C GLN A 191 48.03 -4.39 -42.54
N LEU A 192 47.71 -3.28 -41.87
CA LEU A 192 47.15 -2.10 -42.56
C LEU A 192 48.20 -1.48 -43.50
N LYS A 193 49.45 -1.34 -43.02
CA LYS A 193 50.54 -0.78 -43.81
C LYS A 193 50.93 -1.66 -45.01
N ALA A 194 50.84 -2.98 -44.88
CA ALA A 194 51.09 -3.92 -45.98
C ALA A 194 49.98 -3.88 -47.05
N ARG A 195 48.73 -3.59 -46.65
CA ARG A 195 47.60 -3.43 -47.56
C ARG A 195 47.66 -2.09 -48.31
N ASP A 196 47.97 -1.01 -47.60
CA ASP A 196 48.11 0.33 -48.19
C ASP A 196 49.26 0.40 -49.21
N THR A 197 50.40 -0.26 -48.93
CA THR A 197 51.53 -0.31 -49.88
C THR A 197 51.31 -1.25 -51.07
N ALA A 198 50.35 -2.18 -50.99
CA ALA A 198 49.93 -3.01 -52.11
C ALA A 198 48.94 -2.27 -53.02
N GLU A 199 47.96 -1.55 -52.45
CA GLU A 199 46.96 -0.79 -53.20
C GLU A 199 47.55 0.48 -53.87
N GLU A 200 48.53 1.16 -53.25
CA GLU A 200 49.22 2.31 -53.85
C GLU A 200 50.03 1.94 -55.11
N LYS A 201 50.62 0.73 -55.13
CA LYS A 201 51.35 0.21 -56.31
C LYS A 201 50.42 -0.19 -57.45
N GLU A 202 49.17 -0.49 -57.17
CA GLU A 202 48.18 -0.88 -58.17
C GLU A 202 47.52 0.36 -58.81
N LEU A 203 47.30 1.44 -58.03
CA LEU A 203 46.77 2.72 -58.48
C LEU A 203 47.76 3.56 -59.33
N LEU A 204 49.06 3.53 -59.03
CA LEU A 204 50.08 4.23 -59.83
C LEU A 204 50.28 3.63 -61.23
N ARG A 205 49.75 2.43 -61.50
CA ARG A 205 49.76 1.81 -62.83
C ARG A 205 48.54 2.22 -63.67
N SER A 206 47.49 2.81 -63.08
CA SER A 206 46.21 3.07 -63.76
C SER A 206 45.82 4.55 -63.94
N GLN A 207 46.43 5.51 -63.23
CA GLN A 207 46.11 6.94 -63.40
C GLN A 207 46.99 7.64 -64.43
N GLY A 208 46.76 7.27 -65.70
CA GLY A 208 47.12 8.07 -66.86
C GLY A 208 45.86 8.51 -67.61
N ALA A 209 44.87 9.09 -66.93
CA ALA A 209 43.77 9.85 -67.55
C ALA A 209 42.80 10.44 -66.51
N GLU A 210 42.38 11.66 -66.82
CA GLU A 210 41.18 12.38 -66.38
C GLU A 210 41.17 13.20 -65.07
N CYS A 211 40.79 14.46 -65.32
CA CYS A 211 40.71 15.60 -64.45
C CYS A 211 39.27 15.88 -63.96
N TYR A 212 39.20 16.82 -62.99
CA TYR A 212 38.13 17.79 -62.66
C TYR A 212 36.99 17.41 -61.68
N GLU A 213 36.94 18.20 -60.58
CA GLU A 213 35.77 18.85 -59.93
C GLU A 213 34.65 18.03 -59.24
N LEU A 214 34.51 18.22 -57.90
CA LEU A 214 33.35 18.86 -57.22
C LEU A 214 33.45 18.62 -55.70
N ARG A 215 33.78 19.65 -54.92
CA ARG A 215 32.86 20.53 -54.15
C ARG A 215 32.19 19.87 -52.93
N SER A 216 32.78 20.18 -51.77
CA SER A 216 32.17 20.46 -50.46
C SER A 216 30.66 20.21 -50.31
N GLN A 217 30.31 19.24 -49.46
CA GLN A 217 29.06 19.23 -48.71
C GLN A 217 29.36 18.99 -47.22
N GLN A 218 29.66 20.09 -46.54
CA GLN A 218 29.30 20.28 -45.15
C GLN A 218 27.77 20.50 -45.12
N ILE A 219 27.03 19.89 -44.19
CA ILE A 219 25.92 20.50 -43.43
C ILE A 219 25.33 19.47 -42.46
N SER A 220 25.46 19.83 -41.19
CA SER A 220 24.75 19.37 -40.00
C SER A 220 23.31 18.89 -40.20
N LYS A 221 22.99 17.70 -39.67
CA LYS A 221 21.68 17.40 -39.07
C LYS A 221 21.86 16.42 -37.90
N ILE A 222 21.86 16.93 -36.68
CA ILE A 222 21.39 16.20 -35.51
C ILE A 222 20.33 17.11 -34.88
N TYR A 223 19.08 16.67 -34.92
CA TYR A 223 17.94 17.27 -34.22
C TYR A 223 17.24 16.18 -33.42
N VAL A 224 16.94 16.56 -32.17
CA VAL A 224 16.02 16.02 -31.15
C VAL A 224 16.33 14.67 -30.55
#